data_AF-A0A7I4YT23-F1
#
_entry.id   AF-A0A7I4YT23-F1
#
_cell.length_a   1.000
_cell.length_b   1.000
_cell.length_c   1.000
_cell.angle_alpha   90.00
_cell.angle_beta   90.00
_cell.angle_gamma   90.00
#
_symmetry.space_group_name_H-M   'P 1'
#
loop_
_entity.id
_entity.type
_entity.pdbx_description
1 polymer ?
#
loop_
_entity_poly.entity_id
_entity_poly.type
_entity_poly.pdbx_seq_one_letter_code
_entity_poly.pdbx_strand_id
1 'polypeptide(L)'
;MASLKARKDEGNPDDGIRLLELPEEPTGRGFRMIIITPQQVQWLKDFSRRGISIDDTHNATRYDLKLATVMVMNERDAGVPAGRAPTWASFSNKDAVMDTTMISERWHLRLKTEFLHRNANTRADCLVDLLIKAVEEISQSDEIKVRRRLATSSYRKQQTTKCHRRARRQLASFRLMRQMNDNKWEIYKEHSGELYTVEQHKDCECSDSPEENVHCPLCLVCPYAWSCTCTDNRAGISCIHRHAIMLATQRANRRTAESIQEELQEQGDHGEVVLPSSSAEVSGAQERSEQRSQLRSSINMKISVMQANVNALVNTDTEEAMELLTAINELVSEASRIGLTAIKGIAARPELTHVGGKPKLTRVQLYTRHQSRVTRSAQSHGRPDSDSED
;
A
#
# COMPACT_ATOMS: atom_id res chain seq x y z
N MET A 1 -12.13 -30.47 -11.69
CA MET A 1 -12.16 -30.12 -13.13
C MET A 1 -13.58 -30.02 -13.69
N ALA A 2 -14.50 -30.94 -13.39
CA ALA A 2 -15.90 -30.86 -13.88
C ALA A 2 -16.60 -29.52 -13.55
N SER A 3 -16.39 -28.98 -12.34
CA SER A 3 -16.94 -27.66 -11.95
C SER A 3 -16.39 -26.49 -12.78
N LEU A 4 -15.09 -26.51 -13.12
CA LEU A 4 -14.48 -25.46 -13.96
C LEU A 4 -14.98 -25.55 -15.41
N LYS A 5 -15.19 -26.77 -15.93
CA LYS A 5 -15.78 -26.96 -17.25
C LYS A 5 -17.21 -26.41 -17.30
N ALA A 6 -18.03 -26.73 -16.31
CA ALA A 6 -19.40 -26.19 -16.23
C ALA A 6 -19.43 -24.65 -16.21
N ARG A 7 -18.52 -24.00 -15.46
CA ARG A 7 -18.41 -22.53 -15.43
C ARG A 7 -17.96 -21.93 -16.75
N LYS A 8 -17.03 -22.61 -17.46
CA LYS A 8 -16.64 -22.23 -18.83
C LYS A 8 -17.81 -22.31 -19.78
N ASP A 9 -18.58 -23.39 -19.72
CA ASP A 9 -19.74 -23.63 -20.58
C ASP A 9 -20.89 -22.64 -20.28
N GLU A 10 -21.04 -22.22 -19.02
CA GLU A 10 -21.98 -21.16 -18.61
C GLU A 10 -21.63 -19.78 -19.20
N GLY A 11 -20.33 -19.51 -19.42
CA GLY A 11 -19.89 -18.28 -20.09
C GLY A 11 -20.17 -16.99 -19.30
N ASN A 12 -20.32 -17.07 -17.98
CA ASN A 12 -20.66 -15.92 -17.14
C ASN A 12 -19.50 -14.89 -17.12
N PRO A 13 -19.69 -13.66 -17.64
CA PRO A 13 -18.62 -12.65 -17.69
C PRO A 13 -18.19 -12.15 -16.30
N ASP A 14 -19.07 -12.24 -15.30
CA ASP A 14 -18.80 -11.80 -13.93
C ASP A 14 -17.95 -12.79 -13.14
N ASP A 15 -17.89 -14.03 -13.62
CA ASP A 15 -17.15 -15.13 -12.99
C ASP A 15 -15.62 -14.99 -13.14
N GLY A 16 -15.19 -14.01 -13.94
CA GLY A 16 -13.79 -13.65 -14.13
C GLY A 16 -12.96 -14.65 -14.94
N ILE A 17 -13.44 -15.87 -15.22
CA ILE A 17 -12.75 -16.80 -16.11
C ILE A 17 -12.77 -16.23 -17.53
N ARG A 18 -11.58 -16.01 -18.13
CA ARG A 18 -11.41 -15.49 -19.49
C ARG A 18 -10.84 -16.52 -20.46
N LEU A 19 -10.05 -17.45 -19.94
CA LEU A 19 -9.52 -18.58 -20.68
C LEU A 19 -9.48 -19.78 -19.75
N LEU A 20 -9.90 -20.93 -20.27
CA LEU A 20 -9.71 -22.23 -19.61
C LEU A 20 -9.39 -23.29 -20.67
N GLU A 21 -8.16 -23.76 -20.63
CA GLU A 21 -7.64 -24.88 -21.41
C GLU A 21 -7.38 -26.03 -20.43
N LEU A 22 -8.09 -27.15 -20.62
CA LEU A 22 -7.90 -28.34 -19.81
C LEU A 22 -6.74 -29.16 -20.41
N PRO A 23 -5.97 -29.89 -19.58
CA PRO A 23 -4.89 -30.72 -20.09
C PRO A 23 -5.47 -31.89 -20.89
N GLU A 24 -4.82 -32.21 -22.01
CA GLU A 24 -5.17 -33.39 -22.82
C GLU A 24 -4.65 -34.68 -22.19
N GLU A 25 -3.52 -34.59 -21.47
CA GLU A 25 -2.84 -35.71 -20.84
C GLU A 25 -3.08 -35.79 -19.32
N PRO A 26 -3.02 -36.99 -18.72
CA PRO A 26 -3.10 -37.17 -17.25
C PRO A 26 -1.97 -36.46 -16.48
N THR A 27 -0.88 -36.11 -17.17
CA THR A 27 0.26 -35.37 -16.60
C THR A 27 -0.13 -33.97 -16.12
N GLY A 28 -1.27 -33.45 -16.56
CA GLY A 28 -1.69 -32.07 -16.30
C GLY A 28 -1.00 -31.04 -17.20
N ARG A 29 -0.11 -31.47 -18.10
CA ARG A 29 0.54 -30.60 -19.07
C ARG A 29 -0.48 -29.98 -20.01
N GLY A 30 -0.30 -28.69 -20.30
CA GLY A 30 -1.22 -27.93 -21.16
C GLY A 30 -2.39 -27.30 -20.41
N PHE A 31 -2.57 -27.57 -19.11
CA PHE A 31 -3.54 -26.82 -18.32
C PHE A 31 -3.18 -25.33 -18.29
N ARG A 32 -4.10 -24.47 -18.75
CA ARG A 32 -3.96 -23.01 -18.67
C ARG A 32 -5.28 -22.38 -18.29
N MET A 33 -5.20 -21.36 -17.46
CA MET A 33 -6.39 -20.64 -17.00
C MET A 33 -6.07 -19.18 -16.75
N ILE A 34 -6.89 -18.29 -17.29
CA ILE A 34 -6.79 -16.84 -17.08
C ILE A 34 -8.04 -16.39 -16.33
N ILE A 35 -7.83 -15.73 -15.19
CA ILE A 35 -8.89 -15.17 -14.35
C ILE A 35 -8.64 -13.67 -14.25
N ILE A 36 -9.62 -12.88 -14.70
CA ILE A 36 -9.67 -11.42 -14.65
C ILE A 36 -11.12 -11.02 -14.39
N THR A 37 -11.47 -10.70 -13.15
CA THR A 37 -12.84 -10.25 -12.79
C THR A 37 -13.16 -8.88 -13.40
N PRO A 38 -14.44 -8.47 -13.49
CA PRO A 38 -14.79 -7.12 -13.96
C PRO A 38 -14.08 -6.00 -13.20
N GLN A 39 -13.93 -6.14 -11.87
CA GLN A 39 -13.19 -5.20 -11.04
C GLN A 39 -11.71 -5.11 -11.45
N GLN A 40 -11.08 -6.25 -11.75
CA GLN A 40 -9.70 -6.30 -12.21
C GLN A 40 -9.51 -5.67 -13.59
N VAL A 41 -10.49 -5.87 -14.50
CA VAL A 41 -10.50 -5.17 -15.80
C VAL A 41 -10.56 -3.65 -15.59
N GLN A 42 -11.39 -3.19 -14.66
CA GLN A 42 -11.48 -1.76 -14.35
C GLN A 42 -10.15 -1.23 -13.77
N TRP A 43 -9.52 -1.94 -12.85
CA TRP A 43 -8.20 -1.58 -12.33
C TRP A 43 -7.12 -1.54 -13.42
N LEU A 44 -7.14 -2.47 -14.38
CA LEU A 44 -6.21 -2.41 -15.52
C LEU A 44 -6.44 -1.14 -16.34
N LYS A 45 -7.69 -0.76 -16.62
CA LYS A 45 -8.01 0.47 -17.37
C LYS A 45 -7.53 1.73 -16.62
N ASP A 46 -7.81 1.79 -15.32
CA ASP A 46 -7.56 3.00 -14.53
C ASP A 46 -6.06 3.17 -14.17
N PHE A 47 -5.37 2.05 -13.93
CA PHE A 47 -4.07 2.07 -13.25
C PHE A 47 -2.90 1.50 -14.07
N SER A 48 -3.13 0.83 -15.20
CA SER A 48 -2.03 0.26 -16.01
C SER A 48 -1.03 1.31 -16.51
N ARG A 49 -1.48 2.53 -16.75
CA ARG A 49 -0.61 3.68 -17.11
C ARG A 49 0.47 3.97 -16.07
N ARG A 50 0.26 3.57 -14.81
CA ARG A 50 1.24 3.68 -13.71
C ARG A 50 2.20 2.51 -13.66
N GLY A 51 2.14 1.59 -14.62
CA GLY A 51 2.99 0.40 -14.66
C GLY A 51 2.26 -0.86 -14.23
N ILE A 52 2.71 -1.97 -14.81
CA ILE A 52 2.21 -3.32 -14.57
C ILE A 52 3.35 -4.15 -13.99
N SER A 53 3.07 -4.89 -12.93
CA SER A 53 3.96 -5.93 -12.39
C SER A 53 3.37 -7.28 -12.73
N ILE A 54 4.23 -8.23 -13.09
CA ILE A 54 3.87 -9.63 -13.26
C ILE A 54 4.88 -10.42 -12.44
N ASP A 55 4.37 -11.32 -11.61
CA ASP A 55 5.23 -12.21 -10.84
C ASP A 55 4.55 -13.57 -10.73
N ASP A 56 5.36 -14.60 -10.56
CA ASP A 56 4.89 -15.95 -10.42
C ASP A 56 5.25 -16.56 -9.06
N THR A 57 4.43 -17.51 -8.63
CA THR A 57 4.70 -18.29 -7.44
C THR A 57 4.47 -19.75 -7.71
N HIS A 58 5.40 -20.55 -7.19
CA HIS A 58 5.31 -22.00 -7.18
C HIS A 58 4.67 -22.47 -5.87
N ASN A 59 4.18 -23.71 -5.87
CA ASN A 59 3.67 -24.40 -4.68
C ASN A 59 2.52 -23.63 -3.98
N ALA A 60 1.67 -22.93 -4.74
CA ALA A 60 0.43 -22.37 -4.20
C ALA A 60 -0.57 -23.48 -3.81
N THR A 61 -0.44 -24.66 -4.42
CA THR A 61 -1.21 -25.86 -4.11
C THR A 61 -0.30 -27.08 -4.12
N ARG A 62 -0.83 -28.24 -3.75
CA ARG A 62 -0.20 -29.56 -3.87
C ARG A 62 0.02 -29.97 -5.32
N TYR A 63 -0.72 -29.36 -6.25
CA TYR A 63 -0.48 -29.53 -7.68
C TYR A 63 0.69 -28.62 -8.07
N ASP A 64 1.53 -29.10 -8.97
CA ASP A 64 2.63 -28.33 -9.56
C ASP A 64 2.10 -27.29 -10.56
N LEU A 65 1.21 -26.42 -10.06
CA LEU A 65 0.62 -25.32 -10.79
C LEU A 65 1.43 -24.06 -10.52
N LYS A 66 1.94 -23.46 -11.59
CA LYS A 66 2.54 -22.15 -11.56
C LYS A 66 1.45 -21.08 -11.56
N LEU A 67 1.44 -20.27 -10.52
CA LEU A 67 0.52 -19.15 -10.39
C LEU A 67 1.24 -17.85 -10.75
N ALA A 68 0.98 -17.32 -11.94
CA ALA A 68 1.39 -15.96 -12.29
C ALA A 68 0.28 -14.93 -12.02
N THR A 69 0.63 -13.82 -11.38
CA THR A 69 -0.26 -12.72 -11.00
C THR A 69 0.20 -11.43 -11.67
N VAL A 70 -0.73 -10.75 -12.34
CA VAL A 70 -0.58 -9.37 -12.81
C VAL A 70 -1.08 -8.43 -11.71
N MET A 71 -0.33 -7.39 -11.41
CA MET A 71 -0.69 -6.37 -10.45
C MET A 71 -0.49 -4.98 -11.03
N VAL A 72 -1.30 -4.04 -10.58
CA VAL A 72 -1.18 -2.61 -10.89
C VAL A 72 -1.12 -1.81 -9.59
N MET A 73 -0.62 -0.58 -9.68
CA MET A 73 -0.59 0.34 -8.55
C MET A 73 -1.81 1.24 -8.59
N ASN A 74 -2.68 1.12 -7.59
CA ASN A 74 -3.80 2.05 -7.47
C ASN A 74 -3.31 3.48 -7.15
N GLU A 75 -4.26 4.39 -7.05
CA GLU A 75 -4.04 5.83 -6.77
C GLU A 75 -3.10 6.10 -5.58
N ARG A 76 -3.17 5.23 -4.58
CA ARG A 76 -2.49 5.36 -3.28
C ARG A 76 -1.16 4.63 -3.21
N ASP A 77 -0.66 4.17 -4.36
CA ASP A 77 0.51 3.30 -4.46
C ASP A 77 0.36 1.97 -3.68
N ALA A 78 -0.86 1.45 -3.57
CA ALA A 78 -1.08 0.08 -3.12
C ALA A 78 -1.16 -0.84 -4.36
N GLY A 79 -0.41 -1.93 -4.33
CA GLY A 79 -0.49 -2.96 -5.35
C GLY A 79 -1.79 -3.72 -5.22
N VAL A 80 -2.57 -3.78 -6.31
CA VAL A 80 -3.80 -4.56 -6.40
C VAL A 80 -3.67 -5.61 -7.51
N PRO A 81 -4.13 -6.85 -7.30
CA PRO A 81 -4.05 -7.89 -8.32
C PRO A 81 -5.04 -7.58 -9.45
N ALA A 82 -4.53 -7.33 -10.65
CA ALA A 82 -5.29 -6.83 -11.80
C ALA A 82 -5.48 -7.88 -12.92
N GLY A 83 -4.87 -9.05 -12.80
CA GLY A 83 -5.06 -10.15 -13.75
C GLY A 83 -4.05 -11.28 -13.53
N ARG A 84 -3.92 -12.17 -14.52
CA ARG A 84 -2.91 -13.24 -14.57
C ARG A 84 -2.36 -13.36 -15.98
N ALA A 85 -1.04 -13.42 -16.12
CA ALA A 85 -0.36 -13.46 -17.41
C ALA A 85 0.67 -14.59 -17.41
N PRO A 86 0.92 -15.26 -18.55
CA PRO A 86 1.71 -16.49 -18.57
C PRO A 86 3.23 -16.34 -18.36
N THR A 87 3.85 -15.16 -18.47
CA THR A 87 5.31 -14.96 -18.28
C THR A 87 5.68 -13.47 -18.07
N TRP A 88 6.98 -13.18 -17.98
CA TRP A 88 7.71 -11.88 -17.98
C TRP A 88 8.12 -11.35 -16.59
N ALA A 89 9.38 -10.91 -16.48
CA ALA A 89 10.01 -10.39 -15.26
C ALA A 89 10.63 -9.00 -15.52
N SER A 90 10.56 -8.08 -14.56
CA SER A 90 11.31 -6.82 -14.59
C SER A 90 12.24 -6.73 -13.39
N PHE A 91 13.56 -6.83 -13.63
CA PHE A 91 14.56 -6.46 -12.63
C PHE A 91 15.29 -5.20 -13.09
N SER A 92 15.42 -4.23 -12.18
CA SER A 92 16.33 -3.07 -12.27
C SER A 92 16.20 -2.14 -13.50
N ASN A 93 14.98 -1.84 -13.94
CA ASN A 93 14.80 -0.77 -14.92
C ASN A 93 14.86 0.60 -14.25
N LYS A 94 15.64 1.52 -14.83
CA LYS A 94 15.76 2.94 -14.42
C LYS A 94 14.40 3.66 -14.36
N ASP A 95 13.39 3.09 -15.02
CA ASP A 95 12.02 3.59 -15.13
C ASP A 95 10.97 2.68 -14.46
N ALA A 96 11.40 1.74 -13.61
CA ALA A 96 10.46 0.89 -12.88
C ALA A 96 9.56 1.76 -11.98
N VAL A 97 8.24 1.70 -12.19
CA VAL A 97 7.28 2.52 -11.43
C VAL A 97 6.98 1.92 -10.04
N MET A 98 7.40 0.68 -9.80
CA MET A 98 7.33 0.01 -8.50
C MET A 98 8.41 -1.04 -8.31
N ASP A 99 8.70 -1.31 -7.04
CA ASP A 99 9.45 -2.50 -6.61
C ASP A 99 8.50 -3.69 -6.70
N THR A 100 8.59 -4.41 -7.81
CA THR A 100 7.71 -5.53 -8.16
C THR A 100 7.86 -6.66 -7.15
N THR A 101 9.08 -6.95 -6.72
CA THR A 101 9.41 -8.01 -5.75
C THR A 101 8.65 -7.82 -4.44
N MET A 102 8.74 -6.64 -3.82
CA MET A 102 8.10 -6.40 -2.52
C MET A 102 6.57 -6.46 -2.56
N ILE A 103 5.95 -6.08 -3.68
CA ILE A 103 4.49 -6.08 -3.80
C ILE A 103 4.00 -7.48 -4.10
N SER A 104 4.66 -8.19 -5.01
CA SER A 104 4.27 -9.53 -5.40
C SER A 104 4.49 -10.51 -4.26
N GLU A 105 5.61 -10.41 -3.56
CA GLU A 105 5.90 -11.21 -2.37
C GLU A 105 4.85 -10.98 -1.27
N ARG A 106 4.45 -9.73 -1.03
CA ARG A 106 3.39 -9.43 -0.05
C ARG A 106 2.07 -10.05 -0.45
N TRP A 107 1.69 -9.95 -1.72
CA TRP A 107 0.48 -10.59 -2.23
C TRP A 107 0.56 -12.12 -2.09
N HIS A 108 1.66 -12.74 -2.52
CA HIS A 108 1.86 -14.18 -2.44
C HIS A 108 1.90 -14.68 -1.00
N LEU A 109 2.54 -13.94 -0.09
CA LEU A 109 2.54 -14.22 1.34
C LEU A 109 1.11 -14.16 1.88
N ARG A 110 0.37 -13.08 1.58
CA ARG A 110 -1.03 -12.90 1.99
C ARG A 110 -1.92 -14.03 1.46
N LEU A 111 -1.78 -14.38 0.19
CA LEU A 111 -2.47 -15.51 -0.43
C LEU A 111 -2.19 -16.81 0.33
N LYS A 112 -0.92 -17.08 0.64
CA LYS A 112 -0.52 -18.29 1.36
C LYS A 112 -0.98 -18.29 2.82
N THR A 113 -0.91 -17.18 3.55
CA THR A 113 -1.15 -17.14 5.00
C THR A 113 -2.58 -16.79 5.37
N GLU A 114 -3.18 -15.79 4.72
CA GLU A 114 -4.50 -15.28 5.08
C GLU A 114 -5.62 -16.02 4.36
N PHE A 115 -5.45 -16.33 3.07
CA PHE A 115 -6.51 -16.96 2.28
C PHE A 115 -6.41 -18.49 2.28
N LEU A 116 -5.21 -19.02 2.04
CA LEU A 116 -4.98 -20.48 1.98
C LEU A 116 -4.67 -21.08 3.35
N HIS A 117 -4.39 -20.28 4.39
CA HIS A 117 -3.96 -20.77 5.71
C HIS A 117 -2.82 -21.79 5.66
N ARG A 118 -1.90 -21.62 4.72
CA ARG A 118 -0.79 -22.54 4.38
C ARG A 118 -1.26 -23.96 4.00
N ASN A 119 -2.55 -24.13 3.70
CA ASN A 119 -3.11 -25.40 3.27
C ASN A 119 -2.89 -25.62 1.77
N ALA A 120 -1.78 -26.30 1.46
CA ALA A 120 -1.45 -26.67 0.09
C ALA A 120 -2.48 -27.65 -0.53
N ASN A 121 -3.32 -28.33 0.24
CA ASN A 121 -4.25 -29.34 -0.27
C ASN A 121 -5.53 -28.79 -0.92
N THR A 122 -5.58 -27.49 -1.21
CA THR A 122 -6.73 -26.85 -1.83
C THR A 122 -6.95 -27.36 -3.26
N ARG A 123 -8.18 -27.79 -3.58
CA ARG A 123 -8.55 -28.17 -4.95
C ARG A 123 -8.46 -26.98 -5.89
N ALA A 124 -8.19 -27.24 -7.18
CA ALA A 124 -8.05 -26.18 -8.18
C ALA A 124 -9.30 -25.28 -8.27
N ASP A 125 -10.50 -25.84 -8.20
CA ASP A 125 -11.75 -25.07 -8.23
C ASP A 125 -11.95 -24.20 -6.98
N CYS A 126 -11.64 -24.74 -5.80
CA CYS A 126 -11.63 -23.97 -4.56
C CYS A 126 -10.61 -22.82 -4.61
N LEU A 127 -9.43 -23.06 -5.21
CA LEU A 127 -8.43 -22.02 -5.41
C LEU A 127 -9.00 -20.91 -6.32
N VAL A 128 -9.63 -21.26 -7.45
CA VAL A 128 -10.25 -20.26 -8.35
C VAL A 128 -11.26 -19.40 -7.62
N ASP A 129 -12.17 -20.01 -6.87
CA ASP A 129 -13.18 -19.27 -6.09
C ASP A 129 -12.55 -18.33 -5.07
N LEU A 130 -11.53 -18.81 -4.36
CA LEU A 130 -10.80 -18.02 -3.37
C LEU A 130 -10.12 -16.82 -4.02
N LEU A 131 -9.53 -16.99 -5.21
CA LEU A 131 -8.83 -15.91 -5.91
C LEU A 131 -9.79 -14.84 -6.44
N ILE A 132 -10.96 -15.24 -6.91
CA ILE A 132 -12.02 -14.30 -7.32
C ILE A 132 -12.50 -13.51 -6.10
N LYS A 133 -12.81 -14.19 -4.99
CA LYS A 133 -13.26 -13.56 -3.74
C LYS A 133 -12.19 -12.65 -3.13
N ALA A 134 -10.92 -13.03 -3.21
CA ALA A 134 -9.82 -12.25 -2.66
C ALA A 134 -9.74 -10.84 -3.27
N VAL A 135 -10.08 -10.68 -4.55
CA VAL A 135 -10.16 -9.37 -5.20
C VAL A 135 -11.20 -8.48 -4.51
N GLU A 136 -12.40 -9.01 -4.28
CA GLU A 136 -13.49 -8.28 -3.61
C GLU A 136 -13.10 -7.93 -2.16
N GLU A 137 -12.52 -8.88 -1.43
CA GLU A 137 -12.10 -8.66 -0.04
C GLU A 137 -10.98 -7.61 0.06
N ILE A 138 -10.01 -7.61 -0.86
CA ILE A 138 -8.97 -6.57 -0.92
C ILE A 138 -9.61 -5.20 -1.17
N SER A 139 -10.48 -5.11 -2.16
CA SER A 139 -11.17 -3.86 -2.51
C SER A 139 -11.96 -3.31 -1.33
N GLN A 140 -12.77 -4.15 -0.68
CA GLN A 140 -13.56 -3.76 0.50
C GLN A 140 -12.67 -3.39 1.69
N SER A 141 -11.60 -4.14 1.94
CA SER A 141 -10.65 -3.84 3.01
C SER A 141 -10.03 -2.46 2.83
N ASP A 142 -9.62 -2.12 1.61
CA ASP A 142 -9.05 -0.81 1.31
C ASP A 142 -10.11 0.29 1.45
N GLU A 143 -11.31 0.10 0.91
CA GLU A 143 -12.43 1.04 1.08
C GLU A 143 -12.75 1.31 2.56
N ILE A 144 -12.77 0.27 3.39
CA ILE A 144 -12.98 0.39 4.84
C ILE A 144 -11.86 1.22 5.49
N LYS A 145 -10.60 0.98 5.12
CA LYS A 145 -9.47 1.78 5.63
C LYS A 145 -9.62 3.25 5.24
N VAL A 146 -10.07 3.54 4.01
CA VAL A 146 -10.35 4.90 3.54
C VAL A 146 -11.42 5.54 4.41
N ARG A 147 -12.61 4.92 4.50
CA ARG A 147 -13.77 5.47 5.21
C ARG A 147 -13.49 5.71 6.69
N ARG A 148 -12.71 4.84 7.32
CA ARG A 148 -12.32 4.97 8.73
C ARG A 148 -11.16 5.94 8.98
N ARG A 149 -10.61 6.58 7.93
CA ARG A 149 -9.39 7.41 7.99
C ARG A 149 -8.21 6.65 8.60
N LEU A 150 -8.22 5.32 8.46
CA LEU A 150 -7.13 4.42 8.87
C LEU A 150 -6.09 4.27 7.78
N ALA A 151 -6.43 4.65 6.55
CA ALA A 151 -5.47 4.88 5.48
C ALA A 151 -4.58 6.06 5.87
N THR A 152 -3.51 5.77 6.61
CA THR A 152 -2.37 6.67 6.78
C THR A 152 -1.85 7.08 5.40
N SER A 153 -1.17 8.22 5.28
CA SER A 153 -0.56 8.63 4.01
C SER A 153 0.23 7.47 3.39
N SER A 154 0.26 7.38 2.05
CA SER A 154 0.90 6.23 1.39
C SER A 154 2.30 5.99 1.96
N TYR A 155 2.71 4.73 2.05
CA TYR A 155 4.04 4.37 2.57
C TYR A 155 5.13 5.20 1.89
N ARG A 156 5.01 5.39 0.58
CA ARG A 156 5.87 6.23 -0.24
C ARG A 156 5.91 7.70 0.21
N LYS A 157 4.75 8.31 0.48
CA LYS A 157 4.64 9.68 1.00
C LYS A 157 5.27 9.80 2.40
N GLN A 158 5.09 8.80 3.25
CA GLN A 158 5.75 8.74 4.57
C GLN A 158 7.27 8.66 4.44
N GLN A 159 7.78 7.76 3.59
CA GLN A 159 9.23 7.61 3.37
C GLN A 159 9.83 8.86 2.72
N THR A 160 9.17 9.44 1.73
CA THR A 160 9.55 10.72 1.13
C THR A 160 9.62 11.83 2.18
N THR A 161 8.64 11.90 3.09
CA THR A 161 8.68 12.87 4.19
C THR A 161 9.84 12.61 5.16
N LYS A 162 10.16 11.35 5.45
CA LYS A 162 11.35 10.98 6.25
C LYS A 162 12.65 11.38 5.55
N CYS A 163 12.78 11.13 4.25
CA CYS A 163 13.92 11.55 3.45
C CYS A 163 14.06 13.07 3.42
N HIS A 164 12.96 13.82 3.28
CA HIS A 164 12.97 15.28 3.39
C HIS A 164 13.55 15.75 4.74
N ARG A 165 13.04 15.20 5.85
CA ARG A 165 13.54 15.57 7.20
C ARG A 165 15.02 15.25 7.35
N ARG A 166 15.49 14.11 6.84
CA ARG A 166 16.91 13.73 6.82
C ARG A 166 17.73 14.72 5.99
N ALA A 167 17.28 15.04 4.78
CA ALA A 167 17.95 16.00 3.90
C ALA A 167 18.08 17.38 4.55
N ARG A 168 17.02 17.87 5.20
CA ARG A 168 17.04 19.16 5.93
C ARG A 168 18.08 19.18 7.07
N ARG A 169 18.22 18.08 7.82
CA ARG A 169 19.23 17.97 8.89
C ARG A 169 20.65 17.85 8.35
N GLN A 170 20.81 17.19 7.21
CA GLN A 170 22.11 16.90 6.59
C GLN A 170 22.49 17.89 5.49
N LEU A 171 21.73 18.97 5.31
CA LEU A 171 21.94 19.87 4.18
C LEU A 171 23.33 20.50 4.18
N ALA A 172 23.87 20.81 5.36
CA ALA A 172 25.23 21.33 5.53
C ALA A 172 26.34 20.30 5.17
N SER A 173 26.05 19.00 5.23
CA SER A 173 27.01 17.93 4.89
C SER A 173 27.14 17.68 3.38
N PHE A 174 26.21 18.23 2.59
CA PHE A 174 26.30 18.24 1.13
C PHE A 174 27.09 19.49 0.70
N ARG A 175 28.39 19.48 0.98
CA ARG A 175 29.28 20.65 0.87
C ARG A 175 29.46 21.17 -0.55
N LEU A 176 29.36 20.28 -1.55
CA LEU A 176 29.44 20.62 -2.97
C LEU A 176 28.19 20.09 -3.68
N MET A 177 27.29 21.02 -4.02
CA MET A 177 26.27 20.81 -5.04
C MET A 177 26.70 21.58 -6.28
N ARG A 178 27.32 20.89 -7.22
CA ARG A 178 27.70 21.51 -8.49
C ARG A 178 26.57 21.28 -9.47
N GLN A 179 25.93 22.37 -9.89
CA GLN A 179 25.02 22.32 -11.02
C GLN A 179 25.85 22.13 -12.28
N MET A 180 25.60 21.04 -13.01
CA MET A 180 26.29 20.71 -14.26
C MET A 180 25.57 21.33 -15.45
N ASN A 181 24.24 21.37 -15.40
CA ASN A 181 23.35 22.07 -16.33
C ASN A 181 22.01 22.37 -15.63
N ASP A 182 21.04 22.94 -16.35
CA ASP A 182 19.74 23.38 -15.79
C ASP A 182 18.99 22.28 -15.02
N ASN A 183 19.16 21.02 -15.43
CA ASN A 183 18.40 19.88 -14.92
C ASN A 183 19.28 18.80 -14.26
N LYS A 184 20.57 19.06 -14.03
CA LYS A 184 21.51 18.04 -13.56
C LYS A 184 22.50 18.60 -12.54
N TRP A 185 22.63 17.88 -11.44
CA TRP A 185 23.45 18.26 -10.30
C TRP A 185 24.34 17.10 -9.87
N GLU A 186 25.53 17.43 -9.39
CA GLU A 186 26.41 16.52 -8.67
C GLU A 186 26.43 16.91 -7.19
N ILE A 187 26.21 15.93 -6.32
CA ILE A 187 26.24 16.07 -4.87
C ILE A 187 27.38 15.24 -4.31
N TYR A 188 28.32 15.92 -3.65
CA TYR A 188 29.37 15.27 -2.89
C TYR A 188 28.99 15.18 -1.40
N LYS A 189 29.10 13.99 -0.83
CA LYS A 189 28.84 13.75 0.59
C LYS A 189 30.15 13.61 1.36
N GLU A 190 30.48 14.63 2.14
CA GLU A 190 31.80 14.79 2.77
C GLU A 190 32.21 13.60 3.66
N HIS A 191 31.29 13.05 4.44
CA HIS A 191 31.61 11.96 5.37
C HIS A 191 31.78 10.59 4.71
N SER A 192 31.18 10.35 3.54
CA SER A 192 31.33 9.06 2.83
C SER A 192 32.29 9.13 1.66
N GLY A 193 32.66 10.33 1.19
CA GLY A 193 33.48 10.51 -0.01
C GLY A 193 32.75 10.12 -1.31
N GLU A 194 31.44 9.88 -1.23
CA GLU A 194 30.65 9.43 -2.38
C GLU A 194 30.15 10.62 -3.20
N LEU A 195 30.16 10.45 -4.51
CA LEU A 195 29.60 11.38 -5.47
C LEU A 195 28.31 10.82 -6.05
N TYR A 196 27.25 11.62 -5.99
CA TYR A 196 25.95 11.26 -6.53
C TYR A 196 25.54 12.23 -7.63
N THR A 197 24.98 11.70 -8.72
CA THR A 197 24.37 12.51 -9.78
C THR A 197 22.87 12.49 -9.59
N VAL A 198 22.25 13.66 -9.68
CA VAL A 198 20.80 13.85 -9.64
C VAL A 198 20.38 14.58 -10.90
N GLU A 199 19.33 14.11 -11.54
CA GLU A 199 18.85 14.65 -12.80
C GLU A 199 17.31 14.75 -12.79
N GLN A 200 16.79 15.90 -13.18
CA GLN A 200 15.36 16.16 -13.37
C GLN A 200 15.02 15.92 -14.83
N HIS A 201 14.09 15.00 -15.10
CA HIS A 201 13.85 14.49 -16.46
C HIS A 201 12.67 15.15 -17.16
N LYS A 202 11.59 15.44 -16.44
CA LYS A 202 10.31 15.90 -17.00
C LYS A 202 9.50 16.69 -15.98
N ASP A 203 8.49 17.41 -16.44
CA ASP A 203 7.39 17.83 -15.58
C ASP A 203 6.63 16.61 -15.05
N CYS A 204 6.16 16.68 -13.82
CA CYS A 204 5.44 15.56 -13.24
C CYS A 204 4.04 15.46 -13.85
N GLU A 205 3.64 14.26 -14.29
CA GLU A 205 2.26 13.95 -14.67
C GLU A 205 1.42 13.49 -13.46
N CYS A 206 1.85 13.85 -12.25
CA CYS A 206 1.14 13.48 -11.03
C CYS A 206 -0.14 14.30 -10.93
N SER A 207 -1.23 13.65 -10.54
CA SER A 207 -2.51 14.32 -10.28
C SER A 207 -2.37 15.34 -9.15
N ASP A 208 -3.07 16.47 -9.29
CA ASP A 208 -3.19 17.50 -8.25
C ASP A 208 -4.03 17.02 -7.06
N SER A 209 -4.79 15.93 -7.23
CA SER A 209 -5.56 15.29 -6.16
C SER A 209 -4.63 14.92 -4.99
N PRO A 210 -4.89 15.41 -3.76
CA PRO A 210 -4.05 15.14 -2.59
C PRO A 210 -3.84 13.65 -2.28
N GLU A 211 -4.78 12.80 -2.72
CA GLU A 211 -4.78 11.35 -2.52
C GLU A 211 -3.85 10.61 -3.49
N GLU A 212 -3.71 11.12 -4.71
CA GLU A 212 -2.85 10.58 -5.76
C GLU A 212 -1.48 11.25 -5.81
N ASN A 213 -1.37 12.43 -5.20
CA ASN A 213 -0.18 13.23 -5.22
C ASN A 213 0.93 12.62 -4.32
N VAL A 214 1.95 12.09 -5.00
CA VAL A 214 3.15 11.48 -4.42
C VAL A 214 4.27 12.48 -4.11
N HIS A 215 4.07 13.77 -4.38
CA HIS A 215 5.05 14.78 -4.07
C HIS A 215 5.32 14.85 -2.57
N CYS A 216 6.53 15.30 -2.25
CA CYS A 216 6.82 15.69 -0.90
C CYS A 216 5.90 16.85 -0.48
N PRO A 217 5.12 16.73 0.61
CA PRO A 217 4.23 17.80 1.06
C PRO A 217 4.98 19.04 1.58
N LEU A 218 6.31 18.96 1.72
CA LEU A 218 7.13 20.02 2.31
C LEU A 218 7.99 20.79 1.29
N CYS A 219 8.47 20.13 0.23
CA CYS A 219 9.29 20.78 -0.81
C CYS A 219 8.82 20.49 -2.23
N LEU A 220 7.67 19.82 -2.40
CA LEU A 220 7.05 19.48 -3.68
C LEU A 220 7.92 18.65 -4.64
N VAL A 221 9.02 18.07 -4.16
CA VAL A 221 9.84 17.19 -5.01
C VAL A 221 9.04 15.95 -5.40
N CYS A 222 9.07 15.62 -6.69
CA CYS A 222 8.39 14.46 -7.25
C CYS A 222 9.36 13.27 -7.31
N PRO A 223 8.95 12.07 -6.84
CA PRO A 223 9.77 10.88 -7.02
C PRO A 223 9.88 10.42 -8.48
N TYR A 224 8.99 10.84 -9.38
CA TYR A 224 8.98 10.41 -10.78
C TYR A 224 9.59 11.42 -11.75
N ALA A 225 9.61 12.71 -11.40
CA ALA A 225 10.26 13.74 -12.23
C ALA A 225 11.80 13.78 -12.06
N TRP A 226 12.34 13.00 -11.12
CA TRP A 226 13.75 13.05 -10.73
C TRP A 226 14.36 11.64 -10.78
N SER A 227 15.66 11.57 -11.04
CA SER A 227 16.49 10.38 -10.89
C SER A 227 17.72 10.69 -10.03
N CYS A 228 18.27 9.68 -9.36
CA CYS A 228 19.50 9.82 -8.60
C CYS A 228 20.32 8.54 -8.66
N THR A 229 21.64 8.63 -8.68
CA THR A 229 22.54 7.45 -8.70
C THR A 229 22.71 6.78 -7.34
N CYS A 230 22.09 7.31 -6.26
CA CYS A 230 22.21 6.70 -4.94
C CYS A 230 21.42 5.38 -4.82
N THR A 231 21.85 4.52 -3.90
CA THR A 231 21.18 3.25 -3.56
C THR A 231 19.76 3.45 -3.00
N ASP A 232 19.47 4.62 -2.43
CA ASP A 232 18.15 4.99 -1.93
C ASP A 232 17.18 5.44 -3.06
N ASN A 233 17.57 5.32 -4.33
CA ASN A 233 16.75 5.67 -5.49
C ASN A 233 15.63 4.64 -5.74
N ARG A 234 14.61 4.62 -4.87
CA ARG A 234 13.50 3.67 -4.94
C ARG A 234 12.32 4.24 -5.71
N ALA A 235 11.64 3.38 -6.47
CA ALA A 235 10.44 3.74 -7.23
C ALA A 235 9.34 4.36 -6.35
N GLY A 236 8.96 5.59 -6.68
CA GLY A 236 7.93 6.36 -5.96
C GLY A 236 8.38 6.95 -4.62
N ILE A 237 9.69 6.94 -4.29
CA ILE A 237 10.22 7.57 -3.07
C ILE A 237 11.34 8.54 -3.46
N SER A 238 11.23 9.80 -3.04
CA SER A 238 12.33 10.75 -3.26
C SER A 238 13.44 10.51 -2.23
N CYS A 239 14.66 10.29 -2.71
CA CYS A 239 15.82 10.12 -1.85
C CYS A 239 16.27 11.45 -1.23
N ILE A 240 17.17 11.37 -0.24
CA ILE A 240 17.69 12.55 0.47
C ILE A 240 18.36 13.56 -0.48
N HIS A 241 18.99 13.09 -1.56
CA HIS A 241 19.73 13.92 -2.50
C HIS A 241 18.81 14.82 -3.33
N ARG A 242 17.68 14.28 -3.81
CA ARG A 242 16.66 15.06 -4.53
C ARG A 242 16.05 16.15 -3.65
N HIS A 243 15.79 15.81 -2.38
CA HIS A 243 15.34 16.80 -1.40
C HIS A 243 16.39 17.86 -1.12
N ALA A 244 17.66 17.47 -1.03
CA ALA A 244 18.76 18.39 -0.74
C ALA A 244 18.90 19.45 -1.84
N ILE A 245 18.84 19.05 -3.12
CA ILE A 245 18.82 19.98 -4.26
C ILE A 245 17.61 20.91 -4.18
N MET A 246 16.40 20.36 -4.02
CA MET A 246 15.20 21.20 -3.95
C MET A 246 15.25 22.22 -2.81
N LEU A 247 15.76 21.82 -1.64
CA LEU A 247 15.94 22.73 -0.51
C LEU A 247 17.03 23.78 -0.79
N ALA A 248 18.12 23.42 -1.47
CA ALA A 248 19.18 24.35 -1.84
C ALA A 248 18.70 25.37 -2.89
N THR A 249 18.01 24.92 -3.95
CA THR A 249 17.45 25.78 -4.99
C THR A 249 16.40 26.73 -4.42
N GLN A 250 15.50 26.25 -3.55
CA GLN A 250 14.53 27.13 -2.88
C GLN A 250 15.19 28.20 -2.01
N ARG A 251 16.31 27.88 -1.34
CA ARG A 251 17.08 28.86 -0.57
C ARG A 251 17.78 29.88 -1.47
N ALA A 252 18.35 29.45 -2.59
CA ALA A 252 18.97 30.35 -3.55
C ALA A 252 17.94 31.33 -4.11
N ASN A 253 16.78 30.83 -4.56
CA ASN A 253 15.70 31.67 -5.10
C ASN A 253 15.16 32.67 -4.06
N ARG A 254 15.06 32.29 -2.77
CA ARG A 254 14.67 33.22 -1.71
C ARG A 254 15.70 34.34 -1.51
N ARG A 255 16.99 34.01 -1.46
CA ARG A 255 18.06 35.03 -1.35
C ARG A 255 18.06 35.98 -2.53
N THR A 256 17.86 35.47 -3.75
CA THR A 256 17.75 36.31 -4.94
C THR A 256 16.51 37.20 -4.87
N ALA A 257 15.37 36.68 -4.43
CA ALA A 257 14.14 37.47 -4.27
C ALA A 257 14.28 38.54 -3.16
N GLU A 258 14.93 38.20 -2.04
CA GLU A 258 15.22 39.13 -0.94
C GLU A 258 16.20 40.23 -1.40
N SER A 259 17.25 39.89 -2.15
CA SER A 259 18.19 40.86 -2.74
C SER A 259 17.50 41.79 -3.75
N ILE A 260 16.57 41.27 -4.55
CA ILE A 260 15.76 42.09 -5.48
C ILE A 260 14.77 42.97 -4.71
N GLN A 261 14.20 42.49 -3.60
CA GLN A 261 13.33 43.30 -2.73
C GLN A 261 14.10 44.38 -1.98
N GLU A 262 15.34 44.12 -1.54
CA GLU A 262 16.22 45.14 -0.93
C GLU A 262 16.62 46.21 -1.95
N GLU A 263 16.94 45.83 -3.20
CA GLU A 263 17.17 46.79 -4.29
C GLU A 263 15.91 47.61 -4.65
N LEU A 264 14.71 47.03 -4.47
CA LEU A 264 13.43 47.74 -4.67
C LEU A 264 12.98 48.55 -3.44
N GLN A 265 13.48 48.27 -2.23
CA GLN A 265 13.18 49.00 -1.00
C GLN A 265 14.05 50.26 -0.79
N GLU A 266 15.17 50.40 -1.52
CA GLU A 266 15.87 51.70 -1.61
C GLU A 266 15.09 52.75 -2.45
N GLN A 267 13.93 52.37 -3.01
CA GLN A 267 12.97 53.28 -3.64
C GLN A 267 11.54 52.99 -3.20
N GLY A 268 11.25 53.12 -1.91
CA GLY A 268 9.85 53.14 -1.46
C GLY A 268 9.65 53.03 0.04
N ASP A 269 9.45 54.16 0.70
CA ASP A 269 8.78 54.24 1.99
C ASP A 269 7.33 53.76 1.85
N HIS A 270 6.98 52.64 2.49
CA HIS A 270 5.78 52.46 3.32
C HIS A 270 5.53 51.00 3.72
N GLY A 271 5.14 50.81 4.99
CA GLY A 271 4.14 49.81 5.38
C GLY A 271 4.65 48.57 6.10
N GLU A 272 4.99 48.71 7.37
CA GLU A 272 5.20 47.60 8.30
C GLU A 272 3.91 46.80 8.50
N VAL A 273 3.87 45.55 8.02
CA VAL A 273 2.80 44.58 8.30
C VAL A 273 3.32 43.52 9.26
N VAL A 274 2.85 43.60 10.50
CA VAL A 274 3.09 42.63 11.57
C VAL A 274 2.34 41.32 11.26
N LEU A 275 3.09 40.25 11.00
CA LEU A 275 2.57 38.87 10.90
C LEU A 275 2.60 38.19 12.29
N PRO A 276 1.51 37.55 12.73
CA PRO A 276 1.46 36.90 14.04
C PRO A 276 2.22 35.57 14.02
N SER A 277 3.26 35.50 14.86
CA SER A 277 4.00 34.29 15.17
C SER A 277 3.21 33.44 16.18
N SER A 278 2.59 32.36 15.70
CA SER A 278 1.90 31.36 16.52
C SER A 278 2.25 29.95 16.01
N SER A 279 3.31 29.35 16.54
CA SER A 279 3.66 27.97 16.19
C SER A 279 4.44 27.19 17.27
N ALA A 280 4.34 27.58 18.55
CA ALA A 280 5.19 26.96 19.59
C ALA A 280 4.60 25.70 20.25
N GLU A 281 3.28 25.47 20.25
CA GLU A 281 2.69 24.43 21.14
C GLU A 281 2.42 23.07 20.47
N VAL A 282 2.36 22.99 19.13
CA VAL A 282 2.01 21.74 18.42
C VAL A 282 3.16 20.70 18.42
N SER A 283 4.41 21.16 18.57
CA SER A 283 5.62 20.32 18.48
C SER A 283 5.66 19.19 19.52
N GLY A 284 5.47 19.52 20.80
CA GLY A 284 5.69 18.57 21.89
C GLY A 284 4.65 17.43 21.94
N ALA A 285 3.40 17.70 21.55
CA ALA A 285 2.37 16.67 21.47
C ALA A 285 2.65 15.67 20.33
N GLN A 286 3.14 16.18 19.20
CA GLN A 286 3.50 15.38 18.04
C GLN A 286 4.71 14.48 18.33
N GLU A 287 5.73 14.99 19.01
CA GLU A 287 6.90 14.21 19.44
C GLU A 287 6.54 13.06 20.39
N ARG A 288 5.70 13.32 21.41
CA ARG A 288 5.21 12.26 22.31
C ARG A 288 4.39 11.20 21.58
N SER A 289 3.61 11.60 20.57
CA SER A 289 2.86 10.66 19.73
C SER A 289 3.79 9.77 18.91
N GLU A 290 4.84 10.35 18.32
CA GLU A 290 5.84 9.62 17.54
C GLU A 290 6.62 8.63 18.41
N GLN A 291 7.05 9.04 19.62
CA GLN A 291 7.72 8.16 20.59
C GLN A 291 6.85 6.96 20.97
N ARG A 292 5.56 7.16 21.27
CA ARG A 292 4.63 6.05 21.57
C ARG A 292 4.46 5.10 20.38
N SER A 293 4.42 5.63 19.16
CA SER A 293 4.34 4.81 17.95
C SER A 293 5.62 3.98 17.72
N GLN A 294 6.79 4.55 18.01
CA GLN A 294 8.06 3.83 17.96
C GLN A 294 8.12 2.71 18.99
N LEU A 295 7.72 2.99 20.24
CA LEU A 295 7.69 1.98 21.32
C LEU A 295 6.73 0.82 20.98
N ARG A 296 5.53 1.13 20.47
CA ARG A 296 4.59 0.09 20.00
C ARG A 296 5.19 -0.80 18.92
N SER A 297 5.89 -0.19 17.96
CA SER A 297 6.54 -0.93 16.87
C SER A 297 7.63 -1.86 17.39
N SER A 298 8.42 -1.41 18.36
CA SER A 298 9.44 -2.20 19.05
C SER A 298 8.81 -3.38 19.83
N ILE A 299 7.72 -3.15 20.55
CA ILE A 299 6.98 -4.21 21.28
C ILE A 299 6.48 -5.28 20.31
N ASN A 300 5.84 -4.89 19.20
CA ASN A 300 5.33 -5.85 18.20
C ASN A 300 6.44 -6.68 17.57
N MET A 301 7.60 -6.08 17.31
CA MET A 301 8.76 -6.81 16.79
C MET A 301 9.24 -7.87 17.80
N LYS A 302 9.36 -7.51 19.08
CA LYS A 302 9.74 -8.44 20.15
C LYS A 302 8.74 -9.58 20.33
N ILE A 303 7.44 -9.30 20.25
CA ILE A 303 6.38 -10.33 20.30
C ILE A 303 6.52 -11.32 19.13
N SER A 304 6.83 -10.81 17.93
CA SER A 304 7.00 -11.67 16.74
C SER A 304 8.21 -12.61 16.88
N VAL A 305 9.32 -12.11 17.42
CA VAL A 305 10.52 -12.94 17.71
C VAL A 305 10.20 -13.97 18.79
N MET A 306 9.52 -13.57 19.86
CA MET A 306 9.08 -14.49 20.93
C MET A 306 8.19 -15.60 20.35
N GLN A 307 7.22 -15.28 19.48
CA GLN A 307 6.36 -16.27 18.82
C GLN A 307 7.16 -17.25 17.95
N ALA A 308 8.16 -16.77 17.21
CA ALA A 308 9.03 -17.64 16.42
C ALA A 308 9.82 -18.61 17.31
N ASN A 309 10.36 -18.13 18.44
CA ASN A 309 11.08 -18.95 19.39
C ASN A 309 10.16 -20.00 20.05
N VAL A 310 8.95 -19.61 20.47
CA VAL A 310 7.95 -20.54 21.00
C VAL A 310 7.65 -21.64 20.00
N ASN A 311 7.42 -21.30 18.73
CA ASN A 311 7.17 -22.31 17.69
C ASN A 311 8.36 -23.25 17.48
N ALA A 312 9.60 -22.77 17.60
CA ALA A 312 10.78 -23.63 17.51
C ALA A 312 10.87 -24.59 18.72
N LEU A 313 10.64 -24.07 19.92
CA LEU A 313 10.67 -24.86 21.17
C LEU A 313 9.57 -25.92 21.22
N VAL A 314 8.34 -25.61 20.78
CA VAL A 314 7.23 -26.57 20.75
C VAL A 314 7.53 -27.79 19.87
N ASN A 315 8.40 -27.66 18.87
CA ASN A 315 8.81 -28.75 18.00
C ASN A 315 10.08 -29.48 18.47
N THR A 316 10.62 -29.11 19.64
CA THR A 316 11.84 -29.70 20.21
C THR A 316 11.47 -30.52 21.45
N ASP A 317 11.64 -31.84 21.40
CA ASP A 317 11.27 -32.77 22.47
C ASP A 317 12.41 -32.92 23.49
N THR A 318 12.67 -31.87 24.27
CA THR A 318 13.68 -31.87 25.35
C THR A 318 13.14 -31.20 26.61
N GLU A 319 13.62 -31.63 27.78
CA GLU A 319 13.28 -31.00 29.08
C GLU A 319 13.67 -29.51 29.10
N GLU A 320 14.83 -29.16 28.53
CA GLU A 320 15.27 -27.76 28.40
C GLU A 320 14.26 -26.91 27.59
N ALA A 321 13.66 -27.46 26.53
CA ALA A 321 12.65 -26.74 25.76
C ALA A 321 11.39 -26.49 26.58
N MET A 322 10.99 -27.43 27.44
CA MET A 322 9.86 -27.28 28.37
C MET A 322 10.12 -26.26 29.48
N GLU A 323 11.33 -26.23 30.04
CA GLU A 323 11.74 -25.20 31.02
C GLU A 323 11.68 -23.79 30.39
N LEU A 324 12.20 -23.64 29.16
CA LEU A 324 12.15 -22.37 28.44
C LEU A 324 10.73 -21.93 28.09
N LEU A 325 9.86 -22.85 27.66
CA LEU A 325 8.44 -22.55 27.40
C LEU A 325 7.72 -22.10 28.68
N THR A 326 8.02 -22.74 29.81
CA THR A 326 7.46 -22.37 31.12
C THR A 326 7.90 -20.96 31.52
N ALA A 327 9.20 -20.65 31.39
CA ALA A 327 9.73 -19.31 31.67
C ALA A 327 9.11 -18.22 30.77
N ILE A 328 8.92 -18.49 29.48
CA ILE A 328 8.24 -17.56 28.56
C ILE A 328 6.79 -17.34 29.01
N ASN A 329 6.08 -18.40 29.39
CA ASN A 329 4.69 -18.30 29.82
C ASN A 329 4.52 -17.46 31.11
N GLU A 330 5.46 -17.58 32.05
CA GLU A 330 5.48 -16.75 33.26
C GLU A 330 5.69 -15.27 32.94
N LEU A 331 6.64 -14.95 32.05
CA LEU A 331 6.90 -13.57 31.60
C LEU A 331 5.70 -12.96 30.89
N VAL A 332 5.01 -13.72 30.04
CA VAL A 332 3.78 -13.27 29.37
C VAL A 332 2.67 -13.04 30.40
N SER A 333 2.56 -13.91 31.40
CA SER A 333 1.59 -13.77 32.50
C SER A 333 1.87 -12.53 33.35
N GLU A 334 3.14 -12.21 33.63
CA GLU A 334 3.52 -10.95 34.29
C GLU A 334 3.20 -9.73 33.42
N ALA A 335 3.53 -9.75 32.13
CA ALA A 335 3.21 -8.67 31.21
C ALA A 335 1.69 -8.42 31.10
N SER A 336 0.87 -9.47 31.18
CA SER A 336 -0.60 -9.36 31.15
C SER A 336 -1.17 -8.64 32.37
N ARG A 337 -0.44 -8.64 33.50
CA ARG A 337 -0.83 -7.95 34.74
C ARG A 337 -0.57 -6.44 34.70
N ILE A 338 0.15 -5.94 33.69
CA ILE A 338 0.28 -4.50 33.39
C ILE A 338 -1.04 -3.96 32.80
N GLY A 339 -2.18 -4.40 33.34
CA GLY A 339 -3.51 -4.03 32.90
C GLY A 339 -3.64 -2.52 32.80
N LEU A 340 -4.42 -2.08 31.81
CA LEU A 340 -4.78 -0.68 31.60
C LEU A 340 -5.33 -0.12 32.92
N THR A 341 -4.48 0.54 33.72
CA THR A 341 -4.94 1.38 34.80
C THR A 341 -5.82 2.40 34.11
N ALA A 342 -7.14 2.25 34.26
CA ALA A 342 -8.11 3.02 33.51
C ALA A 342 -7.68 4.47 33.53
N ILE A 343 -7.39 5.04 32.36
CA ILE A 343 -7.07 6.45 32.21
C ILE A 343 -8.35 7.19 32.64
N LYS A 344 -8.47 7.47 33.94
CA LYS A 344 -9.54 8.26 34.53
C LYS A 344 -9.38 9.66 33.94
N GLY A 345 -10.14 9.98 32.91
CA GLY A 345 -10.15 11.32 32.32
C GLY A 345 -9.98 11.42 30.81
N ILE A 346 -10.28 10.39 30.02
CA ILE A 346 -10.71 10.69 28.64
C ILE A 346 -12.07 11.39 28.78
N ALA A 347 -12.05 12.72 28.84
CA ALA A 347 -13.26 13.53 28.78
C ALA A 347 -14.08 13.06 27.58
N ALA A 348 -15.32 12.65 27.83
CA ALA A 348 -16.24 12.30 26.75
C ALA A 348 -16.26 13.46 25.75
N ARG A 349 -16.20 13.15 24.45
CA ARG A 349 -16.40 14.17 23.41
C ARG A 349 -17.67 14.96 23.77
N PRO A 350 -17.63 16.31 23.78
CA PRO A 350 -18.79 17.15 24.12
C PRO A 350 -20.05 16.80 23.29
N GLU A 351 -19.85 16.23 22.11
CA GLU A 351 -20.89 15.76 21.19
C GLU A 351 -21.76 14.60 21.74
N LEU A 352 -21.35 13.94 22.84
CA LEU A 352 -22.03 12.77 23.42
C LEU A 352 -22.74 13.04 24.76
N THR A 353 -22.79 14.29 25.24
CA THR A 353 -23.36 14.62 26.56
C THR A 353 -24.85 14.95 26.55
N HIS A 354 -25.58 14.74 25.44
CA HIS A 354 -27.03 14.88 25.44
C HIS A 354 -27.69 13.75 26.26
N VAL A 355 -28.12 14.10 27.47
CA VAL A 355 -28.89 13.27 28.38
C VAL A 355 -30.20 12.86 27.69
N GLY A 356 -30.34 11.57 27.36
CA GLY A 356 -31.59 10.98 26.83
C GLY A 356 -31.48 10.29 25.46
N GLY A 357 -30.40 10.48 24.72
CA GLY A 357 -30.20 9.79 23.44
C GLY A 357 -29.63 8.38 23.63
N LYS A 358 -30.48 7.35 23.77
CA LYS A 358 -30.01 5.96 23.56
C LYS A 358 -29.47 5.89 22.12
N PRO A 359 -28.19 5.55 21.90
CA PRO A 359 -27.69 5.35 20.55
C PRO A 359 -28.47 4.18 19.96
N LYS A 360 -29.38 4.46 19.02
CA LYS A 360 -29.94 3.43 18.14
C LYS A 360 -28.77 2.91 17.31
N LEU A 361 -28.08 1.89 17.82
CA LEU A 361 -27.28 1.01 16.99
C LEU A 361 -28.26 0.42 15.97
N THR A 362 -28.24 0.98 14.77
CA THR A 362 -28.93 0.39 13.63
C THR A 362 -28.38 -1.02 13.50
N ARG A 363 -29.18 -2.01 13.88
CA ARG A 363 -28.90 -3.42 13.56
C ARG A 363 -28.83 -3.49 12.04
N VAL A 364 -27.61 -3.44 11.51
CA VAL A 364 -27.35 -3.77 10.11
C VAL A 364 -27.73 -5.24 10.00
N GLN A 365 -28.89 -5.52 9.40
CA GLN A 365 -29.22 -6.87 8.99
C GLN A 365 -28.17 -7.29 7.96
N LEU A 366 -27.31 -8.22 8.36
CA LEU A 366 -26.47 -8.93 7.41
C LEU A 366 -27.40 -9.68 6.45
N TYR A 367 -27.47 -9.21 5.22
CA TYR A 367 -28.20 -9.87 4.13
C TYR A 367 -27.61 -11.28 3.92
N THR A 368 -28.25 -12.30 4.45
CA THR A 368 -28.02 -13.68 4.03
C THR A 368 -28.69 -13.89 2.67
N ARG A 369 -27.87 -14.16 1.65
CA ARG A 369 -28.20 -14.29 0.21
C ARG A 369 -29.24 -15.37 -0.14
N HIS A 370 -29.89 -16.00 0.84
CA HIS A 370 -30.82 -17.12 0.62
C HIS A 370 -32.22 -16.67 0.16
N GLN A 371 -32.64 -15.43 0.41
CA GLN A 371 -34.00 -14.98 0.06
C GLN A 371 -34.17 -14.52 -1.39
N SER A 372 -33.10 -14.22 -2.12
CA SER A 372 -33.17 -13.72 -3.51
C SER A 372 -33.49 -14.80 -4.55
N ARG A 373 -33.48 -16.09 -4.18
CA ARG A 373 -33.72 -17.20 -5.11
C ARG A 373 -35.20 -17.56 -5.26
N VAL A 374 -36.06 -17.15 -4.32
CA VAL A 374 -37.49 -17.53 -4.31
C VAL A 374 -38.36 -16.52 -5.05
N THR A 375 -37.96 -15.24 -5.13
CA THR A 375 -38.78 -14.19 -5.77
C THR A 375 -38.60 -14.06 -7.29
N ARG A 376 -37.61 -14.73 -7.90
CA ARG A 376 -37.40 -14.68 -9.37
C ARG A 376 -38.08 -15.79 -10.17
N SER A 377 -38.56 -16.87 -9.54
CA SER A 377 -39.29 -17.94 -10.27
C SER A 377 -40.79 -17.67 -10.41
N ALA A 378 -41.30 -16.56 -9.87
CA ALA A 378 -42.73 -16.24 -9.88
C ALA A 378 -43.15 -15.17 -10.91
N GLN A 379 -42.21 -14.65 -11.73
CA GLN A 379 -42.48 -13.56 -12.68
C GLN A 379 -42.38 -13.94 -14.17
N SER A 380 -42.29 -15.23 -14.52
CA SER A 380 -42.14 -15.67 -15.92
C SER A 380 -43.34 -16.44 -16.49
N HIS A 381 -44.57 -16.14 -16.05
CA HIS A 381 -45.78 -16.69 -16.69
C HIS A 381 -46.81 -15.59 -16.97
N GLY A 382 -47.06 -15.38 -18.27
CA GLY A 382 -48.31 -14.79 -18.76
C GLY A 382 -48.15 -13.50 -19.55
N ARG A 383 -47.96 -13.60 -20.87
CA ARG A 383 -48.72 -12.77 -21.82
C ARG A 383 -49.09 -13.60 -23.05
N PRO A 384 -50.34 -13.48 -23.55
CA PRO A 384 -50.85 -14.28 -24.66
C PRO A 384 -50.53 -13.63 -26.00
N ASP A 385 -50.37 -14.48 -27.01
CA ASP A 385 -50.39 -14.12 -28.42
C ASP A 385 -51.76 -13.55 -28.81
N SER A 386 -51.74 -12.47 -29.59
CA SER A 386 -52.89 -12.01 -30.39
C SER A 386 -52.39 -11.28 -31.64
N ASP A 387 -52.46 -12.01 -32.77
CA ASP A 387 -52.93 -11.66 -34.12
C ASP A 387 -52.58 -10.32 -34.81
N SER A 388 -52.14 -10.46 -36.06
CA SER A 388 -52.63 -9.85 -37.33
C SER A 388 -51.45 -9.89 -38.35
N GLU A 389 -51.47 -10.67 -39.44
CA GLU A 389 -52.30 -10.53 -40.65
C GLU A 389 -52.47 -9.07 -41.11
N ASP A 390 -51.48 -8.59 -41.87
CA ASP A 390 -51.62 -8.02 -43.22
C ASP A 390 -50.26 -8.02 -43.94
#